data_AF-A0A6H9HJQ9-F1
#
_entry.id   AF-A0A6H9HJQ9-F1
#
_cell.length_a   1.000
_cell.length_b   1.000
_cell.length_c   1.000
_cell.angle_alpha   90.00
_cell.angle_beta   90.00
_cell.angle_gamma   90.00
#
_symmetry.space_group_name_H-M   'P 1'
#
loop_
_entity.id
_entity.type
_entity.pdbx_description
1 polymer ?
#
loop_
_entity_poly.entity_id
_entity_poly.type
_entity_poly.pdbx_seq_one_letter_code
_entity_poly.pdbx_strand_id
1 'polypeptide(L)'
;MFTTLALLGLQAEAASITLQPSQAVVQQGASFTVDLLLNALDAPGSHPGMFGGQVVIDYDPAQLQFTGFTSGYHLYEPVTQGTSGTRSTITLGFEATTDNGLVGQFSFTAIGSPQQIATLGVQDADDFMGTFVSYLQTYQAFYPEFAGTSVQIQAVPLPGAAWMALTALGAAASRLRRRPRQESSAIR
;
A
#
# COMPACT_ATOMS: atom_id res chain seq x y z
N MET A 1 8.03 -25.24 -47.77
CA MET A 1 9.11 -24.74 -46.89
C MET A 1 8.47 -23.80 -45.89
N PHE A 2 8.37 -24.20 -44.62
CA PHE A 2 7.90 -23.34 -43.54
C PHE A 2 9.12 -22.79 -42.82
N THR A 3 9.38 -21.49 -42.95
CA THR A 3 10.40 -20.80 -42.18
C THR A 3 9.75 -20.35 -40.89
N THR A 4 9.94 -21.10 -39.82
CA THR A 4 9.53 -20.70 -38.47
C THR A 4 10.46 -19.57 -38.04
N LEU A 5 9.97 -18.33 -38.08
CA LEU A 5 10.68 -17.18 -37.55
C LEU A 5 10.64 -17.30 -36.02
N ALA A 6 11.74 -17.77 -35.42
CA ALA A 6 11.92 -17.74 -33.97
C ALA A 6 12.11 -16.27 -33.58
N LEU A 7 11.02 -15.66 -33.12
CA LEU A 7 11.06 -14.36 -32.45
C LEU A 7 11.76 -14.58 -31.10
N LEU A 8 13.08 -14.41 -31.09
CA LEU A 8 13.85 -14.29 -29.85
C LEU A 8 13.31 -13.06 -29.13
N GLY A 9 12.43 -13.27 -28.16
CA GLY A 9 12.08 -12.25 -27.19
C GLY A 9 13.35 -11.90 -26.42
N LEU A 10 14.02 -10.82 -26.84
CA LEU A 10 14.94 -10.11 -25.98
C LEU A 10 14.14 -9.74 -24.73
N GLN A 11 14.34 -10.46 -23.62
CA GLN A 11 13.94 -9.93 -22.33
C GLN A 11 14.75 -8.66 -22.17
N ALA A 12 14.06 -7.52 -22.22
CA ALA A 12 14.69 -6.25 -21.90
C ALA A 12 15.20 -6.38 -20.47
N GLU A 13 16.53 -6.29 -20.30
CA GLU A 13 17.17 -6.03 -19.02
C GLU A 13 16.62 -4.68 -18.54
N ALA A 14 15.56 -4.74 -17.74
CA ALA A 14 14.80 -3.57 -17.34
C ALA A 14 14.86 -3.49 -15.82
N ALA A 15 15.38 -2.36 -15.34
CA ALA A 15 15.22 -1.97 -13.95
C ALA A 15 13.75 -2.09 -13.51
N SER A 16 13.47 -2.25 -12.23
CA SER A 16 12.11 -2.37 -11.71
C SER A 16 11.86 -1.42 -10.55
N ILE A 17 10.66 -0.86 -10.51
CA ILE A 17 10.08 -0.17 -9.36
C ILE A 17 8.93 -1.03 -8.83
N THR A 18 9.01 -1.42 -7.56
CA THR A 18 8.01 -2.32 -6.97
C THR A 18 7.48 -1.79 -5.65
N LEU A 19 6.18 -1.96 -5.42
CA LEU A 19 5.55 -1.72 -4.13
C LEU A 19 5.47 -3.01 -3.32
N GLN A 20 6.06 -3.01 -2.12
CA GLN A 20 6.02 -4.15 -1.20
C GLN A 20 5.31 -3.78 0.11
N PRO A 21 4.10 -4.29 0.37
CA PRO A 21 3.41 -4.04 1.63
C PRO A 21 4.08 -4.84 2.74
N SER A 22 4.15 -4.27 3.95
CA SER A 22 4.68 -4.97 5.13
C SER A 22 3.81 -6.18 5.54
N GLN A 23 2.54 -6.20 5.11
CA GLN A 23 1.59 -7.29 5.34
C GLN A 23 0.66 -7.44 4.14
N ALA A 24 0.38 -8.69 3.73
CA ALA A 24 -0.61 -8.97 2.69
C ALA A 24 -2.07 -8.83 3.19
N VAL A 25 -2.25 -8.78 4.51
CA VAL A 25 -3.55 -8.74 5.18
C VAL A 25 -3.47 -7.76 6.35
N VAL A 26 -4.39 -6.81 6.43
CA VAL A 26 -4.45 -5.77 7.46
C VAL A 26 -5.83 -5.69 8.09
N GLN A 27 -5.90 -5.39 9.38
CA GLN A 27 -7.19 -5.18 10.05
C GLN A 27 -7.77 -3.82 9.63
N GLN A 28 -9.10 -3.74 9.52
CA GLN A 28 -9.79 -2.47 9.33
C GLN A 28 -9.44 -1.50 10.46
N GLY A 29 -9.05 -0.28 10.10
CA GLY A 29 -8.56 0.76 11.00
C GLY A 29 -7.10 0.63 11.40
N ALA A 30 -6.40 -0.45 11.01
CA ALA A 30 -4.97 -0.60 11.31
C ALA A 30 -4.10 0.18 10.31
N SER A 31 -2.96 0.64 10.81
CA SER A 31 -1.91 1.22 9.98
C SER A 31 -0.94 0.15 9.50
N PHE A 32 -0.46 0.30 8.28
CA PHE A 32 0.56 -0.54 7.67
C PHE A 32 1.45 0.31 6.77
N THR A 33 2.53 -0.31 6.28
CA THR A 33 3.50 0.36 5.44
C THR A 33 3.65 -0.32 4.09
N VAL A 34 4.05 0.44 3.09
CA VAL A 34 4.38 -0.07 1.74
C VAL A 34 5.72 0.50 1.35
N ASP A 35 6.68 -0.38 1.13
CA ASP A 35 8.02 -0.04 0.68
C ASP A 35 8.01 0.23 -0.83
N LEU A 36 8.67 1.30 -1.24
CA LEU A 36 9.03 1.59 -2.63
C LEU A 36 10.44 1.07 -2.86
N LEU A 37 10.58 0.05 -3.69
CA LEU A 37 11.88 -0.56 -3.98
C LEU A 37 12.28 -0.25 -5.42
N LEU A 38 13.56 0.06 -5.60
CA LEU A 38 14.22 0.14 -6.90
C LEU A 38 15.18 -1.03 -7.03
N ASN A 39 15.15 -1.69 -8.19
CA ASN A 39 16.21 -2.58 -8.65
C ASN A 39 16.63 -2.15 -10.06
N ALA A 40 17.79 -1.53 -10.18
CA ALA A 40 18.40 -1.05 -11.41
C ALA A 40 19.67 -1.84 -11.79
N LEU A 41 19.86 -3.06 -11.26
CA LEU A 41 21.02 -3.90 -11.58
C LEU A 41 21.14 -4.21 -13.07
N ASP A 42 20.00 -4.33 -13.74
CA ASP A 42 19.89 -4.62 -15.17
C ASP A 42 19.73 -3.34 -16.01
N ALA A 43 19.89 -2.14 -15.41
CA ALA A 43 19.83 -0.88 -16.16
C ALA A 43 21.07 -0.74 -17.06
N PRO A 44 20.92 -0.21 -18.29
CA PRO A 44 22.05 -0.03 -19.19
C PRO A 44 23.03 1.03 -18.66
N GLY A 45 24.34 0.76 -18.81
CA GLY A 45 25.41 1.70 -18.46
C GLY A 45 26.16 1.34 -17.17
N SER A 46 27.05 2.24 -16.72
CA SER A 46 27.74 2.08 -15.43
C SER A 46 26.81 2.53 -14.29
N HIS A 47 26.76 1.75 -13.20
CA HIS A 47 25.76 1.87 -12.13
C HIS A 47 26.33 2.23 -10.73
N PRO A 48 27.21 3.23 -10.57
CA PRO A 48 27.60 3.69 -9.24
C PRO A 48 26.47 4.51 -8.60
N GLY A 49 25.55 3.85 -7.89
CA GLY A 49 24.69 4.37 -6.81
C GLY A 49 24.01 5.75 -6.96
N MET A 50 23.74 6.22 -8.18
CA MET A 50 23.04 7.49 -8.41
C MET A 50 21.93 7.28 -9.43
N PHE A 51 20.81 6.75 -8.94
CA PHE A 51 19.58 6.62 -9.70
C PHE A 51 18.52 7.56 -9.15
N GLY A 52 17.64 8.01 -10.01
CA GLY A 52 16.53 8.87 -9.63
C GLY A 52 15.48 8.90 -10.72
N GLY A 53 14.29 9.31 -10.33
CA GLY A 53 13.12 9.40 -11.20
C GLY A 53 11.95 9.98 -10.42
N GLN A 54 10.78 9.94 -11.03
CA GLN A 54 9.54 10.39 -10.41
C GLN A 54 8.48 9.32 -10.54
N VAL A 55 7.71 9.09 -9.48
CA VAL A 55 6.65 8.07 -9.48
C VAL A 55 5.33 8.67 -9.04
N VAL A 56 4.25 8.11 -9.58
CA VAL A 56 2.88 8.31 -9.11
C VAL A 56 2.39 7.00 -8.50
N ILE A 57 1.92 7.07 -7.25
CA ILE A 57 1.20 5.99 -6.59
C ILE A 57 -0.29 6.29 -6.67
N ASP A 58 -1.10 5.39 -7.20
CA ASP A 58 -2.55 5.52 -7.20
C ASP A 58 -3.21 4.54 -6.24
N TYR A 59 -4.26 5.00 -5.55
CA TYR A 59 -5.04 4.19 -4.63
C TYR A 59 -6.50 4.66 -4.56
N ASP A 60 -7.39 3.81 -4.05
CA ASP A 60 -8.78 4.17 -3.76
C ASP A 60 -8.88 4.79 -2.35
N PRO A 61 -9.21 6.09 -2.21
CA PRO A 61 -9.34 6.75 -0.91
C PRO A 61 -10.55 6.27 -0.09
N ALA A 62 -11.47 5.49 -0.66
CA ALA A 62 -12.51 4.81 0.10
C ALA A 62 -12.00 3.55 0.81
N GLN A 63 -10.82 3.05 0.42
CA GLN A 63 -10.24 1.81 0.94
C GLN A 63 -9.00 2.07 1.80
N LEU A 64 -8.17 3.04 1.41
CA LEU A 64 -6.92 3.39 2.08
C LEU A 64 -6.87 4.89 2.38
N GLN A 65 -6.28 5.23 3.51
CA GLN A 65 -5.93 6.61 3.85
C GLN A 65 -4.40 6.73 3.90
N PHE A 66 -3.82 7.56 3.04
CA PHE A 66 -2.42 7.90 3.13
C PHE A 66 -2.17 8.77 4.37
N THR A 67 -1.15 8.41 5.16
CA THR A 67 -0.81 9.08 6.43
C THR A 67 0.57 9.72 6.43
N GLY A 68 1.48 9.28 5.56
CA GLY A 68 2.79 9.89 5.43
C GLY A 68 3.79 9.08 4.62
N PHE A 69 4.95 9.68 4.34
CA PHE A 69 6.05 9.04 3.64
C PHE A 69 7.35 9.29 4.38
N THR A 70 8.17 8.25 4.52
CA THR A 70 9.51 8.31 5.08
C THR A 70 10.51 8.01 3.96
N SER A 71 11.37 8.96 3.64
CA SER A 71 12.38 8.77 2.59
C SER A 71 13.61 8.03 3.10
N GLY A 72 14.16 7.13 2.28
CA GLY A 72 15.51 6.58 2.46
C GLY A 72 16.61 7.43 1.82
N TYR A 73 16.23 8.38 0.95
CA TYR A 73 17.14 9.17 0.11
C TYR A 73 16.73 10.66 0.02
N HIS A 74 17.49 11.43 -0.76
CA HIS A 74 17.14 12.81 -1.06
C HIS A 74 15.91 12.86 -1.99
N LEU A 75 14.93 13.69 -1.60
CA LEU A 75 13.79 14.03 -2.45
C LEU A 75 14.08 15.39 -3.08
N TYR A 76 14.19 15.44 -4.41
CA TYR A 76 14.36 16.71 -5.11
C TYR A 76 13.05 17.50 -5.21
N GLU A 77 11.91 16.84 -4.96
CA GLU A 77 10.58 17.45 -4.86
C GLU A 77 9.83 16.98 -3.60
N PRO A 78 9.00 17.84 -3.01
CA PRO A 78 8.15 17.43 -1.89
C PRO A 78 7.12 16.38 -2.35
N VAL A 79 6.76 15.48 -1.44
CA VAL A 79 5.64 14.55 -1.66
C VAL A 79 4.35 15.35 -1.80
N THR A 80 3.68 15.21 -2.94
CA THR A 80 2.39 15.87 -3.22
C THR A 80 1.28 14.83 -3.31
N GLN A 81 0.05 15.27 -3.04
CA GLN A 81 -1.15 14.44 -3.09
C GLN A 81 -2.23 15.12 -3.93
N GLY A 82 -2.94 14.31 -4.72
CA GLY A 82 -4.10 14.74 -5.49
C GLY A 82 -5.25 13.75 -5.33
N THR A 83 -6.47 14.22 -5.53
CA THR A 83 -7.66 13.35 -5.61
C THR A 83 -8.45 13.72 -6.85
N SER A 84 -8.75 12.73 -7.69
CA SER A 84 -9.55 12.88 -8.89
C SER A 84 -10.60 11.76 -8.94
N GLY A 85 -11.87 12.13 -8.76
CA GLY A 85 -12.96 11.17 -8.70
C GLY A 85 -12.78 10.16 -7.56
N THR A 86 -12.73 8.87 -7.90
CA THR A 86 -12.59 7.76 -6.95
C THR A 86 -11.14 7.30 -6.75
N ARG A 87 -10.16 8.09 -7.20
CA ARG A 87 -8.74 7.77 -7.08
C ARG A 87 -8.01 8.93 -6.41
N SER A 88 -7.08 8.58 -5.54
CA SER A 88 -6.09 9.50 -5.00
C SER A 88 -4.71 9.11 -5.52
N THR A 89 -3.88 10.11 -5.75
CA THR A 89 -2.52 9.96 -6.21
C THR A 89 -1.53 10.57 -5.22
N ILE A 90 -0.37 9.95 -5.11
CA ILE A 90 0.80 10.47 -4.39
C ILE A 90 1.92 10.59 -5.41
N THR A 91 2.47 11.78 -5.58
CA THR A 91 3.61 12.01 -6.48
C THR A 91 4.85 12.33 -5.66
N LEU A 92 5.96 11.68 -5.99
CA LEU A 92 7.27 12.00 -5.42
C LEU A 92 8.38 11.86 -6.46
N GLY A 93 9.40 12.71 -6.32
CA GLY A 93 10.65 12.65 -7.04
C GLY A 93 11.80 12.32 -6.10
N PHE A 94 12.67 11.38 -6.48
CA PHE A 94 13.83 10.97 -5.68
C PHE A 94 15.09 10.86 -6.54
N GLU A 95 16.24 11.09 -5.91
CA GLU A 95 17.55 10.96 -6.55
C GLU A 95 18.59 10.33 -5.62
N ALA A 96 19.76 10.02 -6.19
CA ALA A 96 20.92 9.47 -5.48
C ALA A 96 20.62 8.15 -4.73
N THR A 97 19.79 7.27 -5.32
CA THR A 97 19.53 5.94 -4.76
C THR A 97 20.58 4.94 -5.19
N THR A 98 20.76 3.87 -4.40
CA THR A 98 21.55 2.70 -4.82
C THR A 98 20.93 2.02 -6.05
N ASP A 99 21.73 1.19 -6.73
CA ASP A 99 21.29 0.33 -7.83
C ASP A 99 20.31 -0.76 -7.36
N ASN A 100 20.26 -1.07 -6.07
CA ASN A 100 19.25 -1.95 -5.50
C ASN A 100 18.93 -1.53 -4.07
N GLY A 101 17.66 -1.30 -3.74
CA GLY A 101 17.24 -1.08 -2.37
C GLY A 101 15.95 -0.28 -2.17
N LEU A 102 15.73 0.07 -0.90
CA LEU A 102 14.57 0.82 -0.44
C LEU A 102 14.70 2.31 -0.78
N VAL A 103 13.84 2.81 -1.66
CA VAL A 103 13.73 4.24 -1.96
C VAL A 103 13.10 4.99 -0.80
N GLY A 104 12.02 4.44 -0.24
CA GLY A 104 11.30 4.99 0.90
C GLY A 104 10.06 4.18 1.23
N GLN A 105 9.33 4.61 2.24
CA GLN A 105 8.21 3.87 2.80
C GLN A 105 6.97 4.76 2.92
N PHE A 106 5.88 4.34 2.30
CA PHE A 106 4.56 4.93 2.49
C PHE A 106 3.87 4.35 3.72
N SER A 107 3.13 5.18 4.44
CA SER A 107 2.28 4.79 5.56
C SER A 107 0.82 4.97 5.20
N PHE A 108 0.01 3.92 5.43
CA PHE A 108 -1.42 3.91 5.15
C PHE A 108 -2.21 3.40 6.34
N THR A 109 -3.47 3.82 6.42
CA THR A 109 -4.50 3.23 7.29
C THR A 109 -5.55 2.55 6.41
N ALA A 110 -5.89 1.30 6.72
CA ALA A 110 -6.92 0.55 6.00
C ALA A 110 -8.32 0.96 6.47
N ILE A 111 -9.06 1.73 5.68
CA ILE A 111 -10.38 2.28 6.06
C ILE A 111 -11.55 1.61 5.32
N GLY A 112 -11.26 0.78 4.32
CA GLY A 112 -12.24 0.01 3.57
C GLY A 112 -13.00 -1.02 4.43
N SER A 113 -14.04 -1.60 3.84
CA SER A 113 -14.84 -2.63 4.50
C SER A 113 -14.07 -3.96 4.62
N PRO A 114 -14.38 -4.79 5.63
CA PRO A 114 -13.80 -6.12 5.73
C PRO A 114 -14.04 -6.96 4.46
N GLN A 115 -13.07 -7.83 4.15
CA GLN A 115 -13.00 -8.68 2.96
C GLN A 115 -12.81 -7.93 1.62
N GLN A 116 -12.64 -6.61 1.64
CA GLN A 116 -12.22 -5.87 0.45
C GLN A 116 -10.72 -6.08 0.18
N ILE A 117 -10.36 -5.96 -1.10
CA ILE A 117 -8.98 -5.91 -1.56
C ILE A 117 -8.68 -4.46 -1.92
N ALA A 118 -7.70 -3.89 -1.23
CA ALA A 118 -7.17 -2.58 -1.54
C ALA A 118 -5.98 -2.71 -2.50
N THR A 119 -6.02 -2.01 -3.62
CA THR A 119 -4.95 -2.03 -4.64
C THR A 119 -4.20 -0.71 -4.62
N LEU A 120 -2.87 -0.78 -4.67
CA LEU A 120 -1.98 0.34 -4.92
C LEU A 120 -1.29 0.12 -6.26
N GLY A 121 -1.45 1.04 -7.19
CA GLY A 121 -0.65 1.05 -8.42
C GLY A 121 0.56 1.97 -8.28
N VAL A 122 1.55 1.74 -9.14
CA VAL A 122 2.72 2.60 -9.30
C VAL A 122 2.99 2.75 -10.79
N GLN A 123 3.35 3.94 -11.21
CA GLN A 123 3.69 4.29 -12.59
C GLN A 123 4.71 5.42 -12.62
N ASP A 124 5.35 5.62 -13.78
CA ASP A 124 6.15 6.81 -14.05
C ASP A 124 5.26 8.05 -13.92
N ALA A 125 5.82 9.14 -13.41
CA ALA A 125 5.14 10.43 -13.34
C ALA A 125 5.37 11.31 -14.59
N ASP A 126 6.34 10.94 -15.44
CA ASP A 126 6.57 11.61 -16.72
C ASP A 126 6.11 10.73 -17.89
N ASP A 127 5.09 11.23 -18.58
CA ASP A 127 4.43 10.53 -19.67
C ASP A 127 5.17 10.64 -21.02
N PHE A 128 6.27 11.41 -21.12
CA PHE A 128 6.84 11.80 -22.42
C PHE A 128 8.27 11.38 -22.71
N MET A 129 9.14 11.13 -21.71
CA MET A 129 10.57 10.83 -21.96
C MET A 129 11.23 9.78 -21.04
N GLY A 130 10.52 9.23 -20.05
CA GLY A 130 11.11 8.36 -19.02
C GLY A 130 11.96 9.17 -18.04
N THR A 131 11.54 9.30 -16.79
CA THR A 131 12.26 10.13 -15.79
C THR A 131 13.46 9.46 -15.17
N PHE A 132 13.65 8.17 -15.43
CA PHE A 132 14.64 7.40 -14.70
C PHE A 132 16.01 7.55 -15.33
N VAL A 133 16.95 8.14 -14.58
CA VAL A 133 18.28 8.51 -15.06
C VAL A 133 19.35 7.88 -14.19
N SER A 134 20.38 7.33 -14.83
CA SER A 134 21.69 7.05 -14.21
C SER A 134 22.58 8.29 -14.29
N TYR A 135 22.92 8.88 -13.15
CA TYR A 135 23.55 10.21 -13.07
C TYR A 135 25.09 10.22 -13.22
N LEU A 136 25.76 9.08 -13.49
CA LEU A 136 27.23 9.05 -13.67
C LEU A 136 27.68 8.59 -15.07
N GLN A 137 28.61 9.37 -15.62
CA GLN A 137 29.28 9.24 -16.92
C GLN A 137 28.43 9.36 -18.20
N THR A 138 27.16 8.94 -18.18
CA THR A 138 26.35 8.85 -19.42
C THR A 138 25.03 9.61 -19.40
N TYR A 139 24.50 9.99 -18.22
CA TYR A 139 23.14 10.58 -18.09
C TYR A 139 22.12 9.76 -18.92
N GLN A 140 22.20 8.44 -18.76
CA GLN A 140 21.43 7.53 -19.59
C GLN A 140 20.04 7.34 -18.99
N ALA A 141 19.02 7.69 -19.78
CA ALA A 141 17.63 7.42 -19.45
C ALA A 141 17.32 5.92 -19.63
N PHE A 142 16.46 5.40 -18.77
CA PHE A 142 15.92 4.04 -18.86
C PHE A 142 14.44 4.02 -18.46
N TYR A 143 13.76 2.91 -18.76
CA TYR A 143 12.34 2.73 -18.50
C TYR A 143 12.16 1.51 -17.60
N PRO A 144 11.91 1.69 -16.29
CA PRO A 144 11.72 0.57 -15.41
C PRO A 144 10.37 -0.11 -15.63
N GLU A 145 10.30 -1.41 -15.31
CA GLU A 145 9.04 -2.10 -15.10
C GLU A 145 8.41 -1.66 -13.77
N PHE A 146 7.11 -1.37 -13.78
CA PHE A 146 6.37 -0.94 -12.60
C PHE A 146 5.46 -2.06 -12.09
N ALA A 147 5.64 -2.45 -10.82
CA ALA A 147 4.81 -3.45 -10.18
C ALA A 147 4.07 -2.88 -8.95
N GLY A 148 2.75 -2.72 -9.11
CA GLY A 148 1.84 -2.38 -8.02
C GLY A 148 1.62 -3.54 -7.03
N THR A 149 0.77 -3.32 -6.03
CA THR A 149 0.48 -4.30 -5.00
C THR A 149 -0.96 -4.28 -4.50
N SER A 150 -1.33 -5.26 -3.69
CA SER A 150 -2.66 -5.34 -3.07
C SER A 150 -2.60 -5.86 -1.64
N VAL A 151 -3.52 -5.39 -0.81
CA VAL A 151 -3.66 -5.81 0.59
C VAL A 151 -5.12 -6.16 0.88
N GLN A 152 -5.35 -7.28 1.57
CA GLN A 152 -6.69 -7.68 2.00
C GLN A 152 -7.05 -7.04 3.35
N ILE A 153 -8.25 -6.45 3.43
CA ILE A 153 -8.76 -5.86 4.67
C ILE A 153 -9.56 -6.91 5.45
N GLN A 154 -9.28 -7.08 6.74
CA GLN A 154 -9.99 -8.00 7.64
C GLN A 154 -10.79 -7.28 8.72
N ALA A 155 -11.80 -7.95 9.28
CA ALA A 155 -12.56 -7.42 10.40
C ALA A 155 -11.67 -7.30 11.65
N VAL A 156 -11.93 -6.27 12.47
CA VAL A 156 -11.29 -6.13 13.78
C VAL A 156 -11.79 -7.25 14.70
N PRO A 157 -10.90 -8.14 15.22
CA PRO A 157 -11.30 -9.14 16.18
C PRO A 157 -11.69 -8.44 17.49
N LEU A 158 -12.96 -8.49 17.89
CA LEU A 158 -13.35 -8.05 19.23
C LEU A 158 -12.73 -9.01 20.26
N PRO A 159 -12.03 -8.50 21.30
CA PRO A 159 -11.51 -9.35 22.36
C PRO A 159 -12.64 -10.17 22.97
N GLY A 160 -12.45 -11.48 23.18
CA GLY A 160 -13.48 -12.36 23.72
C GLY A 160 -14.11 -11.87 25.03
N ALA A 161 -13.38 -11.08 25.82
CA ALA A 161 -13.90 -10.43 27.02
C ALA A 161 -15.05 -9.44 26.76
N ALA A 162 -15.06 -8.74 25.61
CA ALA A 162 -16.15 -7.84 25.23
C ALA A 162 -17.42 -8.62 24.89
N TRP A 163 -17.29 -9.76 24.22
CA TRP A 163 -18.40 -10.69 23.99
C TRP A 163 -18.94 -11.28 25.28
N MET A 164 -18.05 -11.69 26.19
CA MET A 164 -18.41 -12.20 27.50
C MET A 164 -19.10 -11.12 28.37
N ALA A 165 -18.66 -9.87 28.30
CA ALA A 165 -19.30 -8.75 28.99
C ALA A 165 -20.70 -8.45 28.44
N LEU A 166 -20.88 -8.42 27.11
CA LEU A 166 -22.18 -8.21 26.48
C LEU A 166 -23.17 -9.33 26.80
N THR A 167 -22.71 -10.59 26.78
CA THR A 167 -23.54 -11.74 27.14
C THR A 167 -23.88 -11.75 28.64
N ALA A 168 -22.94 -11.41 29.52
CA ALA A 168 -23.19 -11.29 30.95
C ALA A 168 -24.20 -10.18 31.28
N LEU A 169 -24.12 -9.03 30.59
CA LEU A 169 -25.08 -7.93 30.74
C LEU A 169 -26.48 -8.31 30.24
N GLY A 170 -26.58 -8.98 29.08
CA GLY A 170 -27.87 -9.51 28.59
C GLY A 170 -28.49 -10.54 29.54
N ALA A 171 -27.67 -11.42 30.12
CA ALA A 171 -28.10 -12.39 31.13
C ALA A 171 -28.58 -11.71 32.42
N ALA A 172 -27.89 -10.66 32.88
CA ALA A 172 -28.29 -9.89 34.06
C ALA A 172 -29.62 -9.13 33.84
N ALA A 173 -29.79 -8.50 32.67
CA ALA A 173 -31.01 -7.77 32.32
C ALA A 173 -32.25 -8.68 32.24
N SER A 174 -32.11 -9.91 31.73
CA SER A 174 -33.21 -10.87 31.66
C SER A 174 -33.65 -11.39 33.04
N ARG A 175 -32.72 -11.48 34.02
CA ARG A 175 -33.03 -11.86 35.40
C ARG A 175 -33.74 -10.74 36.17
N LEU A 176 -33.38 -9.48 35.95
CA LEU A 176 -34.03 -8.32 36.58
C LEU A 176 -35.49 -8.15 36.15
N ARG A 177 -35.88 -8.56 34.94
CA ARG A 177 -37.28 -8.56 34.48
C ARG A 177 -38.15 -9.68 35.08
N ARG A 178 -37.56 -10.71 35.69
CA ARG A 178 -38.27 -11.86 36.27
C ARG A 178 -38.38 -11.77 37.80
N ARG A 179 -38.75 -10.61 38.35
CA ARG A 179 -39.24 -10.58 39.75
C ARG A 179 -40.73 -10.96 39.77
N PRO A 180 -41.11 -12.07 40.41
CA PRO A 180 -42.53 -12.38 40.60
C PRO A 180 -43.13 -11.31 41.53
N ARG A 181 -44.28 -10.76 41.11
CA ARG A 181 -45.11 -9.86 41.91
C ARG A 181 -45.54 -10.64 43.14
N GLN A 182 -44.96 -10.33 44.29
CA GLN A 182 -45.32 -10.93 45.57
C GLN A 182 -46.69 -10.36 45.95
N GLU A 183 -47.76 -11.10 45.67
CA GLU A 183 -49.10 -10.75 46.15
C GLU A 183 -49.11 -10.88 47.68
N SER A 184 -49.23 -9.72 48.33
CA SER A 184 -49.46 -9.63 49.77
C SER A 184 -50.89 -10.10 50.05
N SER A 185 -51.03 -11.35 50.48
CA SER A 185 -52.28 -11.83 51.07
C SER A 185 -52.30 -11.41 52.55
N ALA A 186 -52.99 -10.33 52.84
CA ALA A 186 -53.51 -10.05 54.17
C ALA A 186 -54.67 -11.01 54.50
N ILE A 187 -55.05 -11.05 55.79
CA ILE A 187 -56.29 -11.64 56.38
C ILE A 187 -56.10 -13.13 56.77
N ARG A 188 -56.36 -13.61 57.99
CA ARG A 188 -56.96 -13.09 59.25
C ARG A 188 -56.42 -13.90 60.42
#